data_AF-A0A7S2RR73-F1
#
_entry.id   AF-A0A7S2RR73-F1
#
_cell.length_a   1.000
_cell.length_b   1.000
_cell.length_c   1.000
_cell.angle_alpha   90.00
_cell.angle_beta   90.00
_cell.angle_gamma   90.00
#
_symmetry.space_group_name_H-M   'P 1'
#
loop_
_entity.id
_entity.type
_entity.pdbx_description
1 polymer ?
#
loop_
_entity_poly.entity_id
_entity_poly.type
_entity_poly.pdbx_seq_one_letter_code
_entity_poly.pdbx_strand_id
1 'polypeptide(L)'
;ANSYFQKIYTSEQSIAEVIEMLKRFKTSSNQREQEIFACMIHNLFDEYRFFHKYPEKELRITGILFGTLIQHQLVSSITLGIALRYVLEALRKPHWQSGKMFRFGMFALEQFKARLSEWPQYCSHIVQIDYLNANHPDLVEEIKRAMQSSKPTAGDGGASLGPMDEAV
;
A
#
# COMPACT_ATOMS: atom_id res chain seq x y z
N ALA A 1 1.95 -6.88 21.97
CA ALA A 1 2.44 -6.31 20.71
C ALA A 1 3.96 -6.50 20.54
N ASN A 2 4.80 -6.02 21.45
CA ASN A 2 6.27 -6.05 21.28
C ASN A 2 6.88 -7.44 21.06
N SER A 3 6.37 -8.48 21.74
CA SER A 3 6.81 -9.86 21.55
C SER A 3 6.54 -10.37 20.13
N TYR A 4 5.43 -9.98 19.49
CA TYR A 4 5.14 -10.35 18.11
C TYR A 4 6.08 -9.63 17.13
N PHE A 5 6.36 -8.33 17.33
CA PHE A 5 7.33 -7.62 16.49
C PHE A 5 8.74 -8.21 16.61
N GLN A 6 9.18 -8.57 17.82
CA GLN A 6 10.45 -9.26 18.02
C GLN A 6 10.51 -10.56 17.21
N LYS A 7 9.46 -11.40 17.25
CA LYS A 7 9.39 -12.64 16.46
C LYS A 7 9.49 -12.42 14.96
N ILE A 8 8.93 -11.33 14.45
CA ILE A 8 9.05 -10.97 13.03
C ILE A 8 10.51 -10.58 12.72
N TYR A 9 11.13 -9.75 13.56
CA TYR A 9 12.50 -9.28 13.34
C TYR A 9 13.55 -10.39 13.52
N THR A 10 13.33 -11.33 14.44
CA THR A 10 14.17 -12.53 14.63
C THR A 10 13.89 -13.62 13.59
N SER A 11 12.93 -13.40 12.68
CA SER A 11 12.49 -14.37 11.67
C SER A 11 11.94 -15.69 12.25
N GLU A 12 11.52 -15.66 13.52
CA GLU A 12 10.78 -16.76 14.17
C GLU A 12 9.35 -16.90 13.62
N GLN A 13 8.78 -15.80 13.11
CA GLN A 13 7.52 -15.80 12.38
C GLN A 13 7.65 -15.02 11.08
N SER A 14 7.09 -15.59 10.02
CA SER A 14 7.01 -14.92 8.72
C SER A 14 5.96 -13.81 8.73
N ILE A 15 6.14 -12.82 7.84
CA ILE A 15 5.17 -11.74 7.66
C ILE A 15 3.80 -12.30 7.28
N ALA A 16 3.76 -13.34 6.43
CA ALA A 16 2.53 -14.01 6.03
C ALA A 16 1.76 -14.58 7.24
N GLU A 17 2.43 -15.26 8.16
CA GLU A 17 1.80 -15.82 9.37
C GLU A 17 1.24 -14.73 10.29
N VAL A 18 1.97 -13.61 10.44
CA VAL A 18 1.48 -12.48 11.23
C VAL A 18 0.27 -11.83 10.58
N ILE A 19 0.25 -11.70 9.26
CA ILE A 19 -0.91 -11.17 8.53
C ILE A 19 -2.13 -12.07 8.71
N GLU A 20 -1.97 -13.39 8.60
CA GLU A 20 -3.06 -14.35 8.86
C GLU A 20 -3.53 -14.32 10.32
N MET A 21 -2.62 -14.13 11.27
CA MET A 21 -2.98 -13.90 12.67
C MET A 21 -3.79 -12.61 12.86
N LEU A 22 -3.34 -11.50 12.27
CA LEU A 22 -4.01 -10.20 12.38
C LEU A 22 -5.39 -10.21 11.72
N LYS A 23 -5.56 -10.92 10.59
CA LYS A 23 -6.87 -11.14 9.96
C LYS A 23 -7.84 -11.83 10.91
N ARG A 24 -7.40 -12.92 11.55
CA ARG A 24 -8.21 -13.65 12.53
C ARG A 24 -8.58 -12.79 13.73
N PHE A 25 -7.60 -12.06 14.28
CA PHE A 25 -7.83 -11.21 15.45
C PHE A 25 -8.79 -10.05 15.16
N LYS A 26 -8.72 -9.47 13.95
CA LYS A 26 -9.63 -8.39 13.52
C LYS A 26 -11.10 -8.82 13.53
N THR A 27 -11.41 -10.07 13.17
CA THR A 27 -12.78 -10.60 13.10
C THR A 27 -13.16 -11.49 14.27
N SER A 28 -12.28 -11.63 15.26
CA SER A 28 -12.51 -12.50 16.42
C SER A 28 -13.60 -11.94 17.33
N SER A 29 -14.40 -12.82 17.95
CA SER A 29 -15.32 -12.43 19.03
C SER A 29 -14.62 -12.28 20.38
N ASN A 30 -13.33 -12.62 20.47
CA ASN A 30 -12.54 -12.49 21.68
C ASN A 30 -11.99 -11.06 21.81
N GLN A 31 -12.49 -10.33 22.82
CA GLN A 31 -12.07 -8.97 23.13
C GLN A 31 -10.54 -8.81 23.25
N ARG A 32 -9.86 -9.80 23.86
CA ARG A 32 -8.40 -9.76 24.02
C ARG A 32 -7.68 -9.81 22.68
N GLU A 33 -8.18 -10.56 21.71
CA GLU A 33 -7.58 -10.65 20.38
C GLU A 33 -7.75 -9.35 19.60
N GLN A 34 -8.94 -8.73 19.69
CA GLN A 34 -9.18 -7.42 19.09
C GLN A 34 -8.29 -6.32 19.70
N GLU A 35 -8.10 -6.34 21.02
CA GLU A 35 -7.18 -5.41 21.71
C GLU A 35 -5.72 -5.62 21.29
N ILE A 36 -5.29 -6.87 21.13
CA ILE A 36 -3.94 -7.18 20.61
C ILE A 36 -3.79 -6.65 19.19
N PHE A 37 -4.78 -6.86 18.33
CA PHE A 37 -4.79 -6.33 16.96
C PHE A 37 -4.68 -4.81 16.96
N ALA A 38 -5.55 -4.11 17.70
CA ALA A 38 -5.54 -2.65 17.79
C ALA A 38 -4.19 -2.14 18.31
N CYS A 39 -3.68 -2.72 19.39
CA CYS A 39 -2.38 -2.35 19.97
C CYS A 39 -1.22 -2.53 18.97
N MET A 40 -1.23 -3.62 18.18
CA MET A 40 -0.20 -3.83 17.16
C MET A 40 -0.25 -2.79 16.04
N ILE A 41 -1.44 -2.46 15.53
CA ILE A 41 -1.59 -1.43 14.51
C ILE A 41 -1.20 -0.05 15.05
N HIS A 42 -1.67 0.31 16.24
CA HIS A 42 -1.33 1.59 16.87
C HIS A 42 0.18 1.74 17.10
N ASN A 43 0.85 0.71 17.64
CA ASN A 43 2.29 0.74 17.85
C ASN A 43 3.06 0.88 16.52
N LEU A 44 2.66 0.16 15.47
CA LEU A 44 3.32 0.25 14.17
C LEU A 44 3.25 1.66 13.59
N PHE A 45 2.12 2.35 13.76
CA PHE A 45 1.92 3.71 13.26
C PHE A 45 2.64 4.75 14.13
N ASP A 46 2.64 4.60 15.46
CA ASP A 46 3.38 5.50 16.35
C ASP A 46 4.90 5.39 16.16
N GLU A 47 5.38 4.20 15.79
CA GLU A 47 6.78 3.94 15.47
C GLU A 47 7.25 4.58 14.15
N TYR A 48 6.36 5.05 13.28
CA TYR A 48 6.72 5.64 11.98
C TYR A 48 7.76 6.76 12.10
N ARG A 49 7.63 7.61 13.13
CA ARG A 49 8.58 8.70 13.42
C ARG A 49 9.99 8.21 13.78
N PHE A 50 10.16 6.94 14.10
CA PHE A 50 11.43 6.32 14.45
C PHE A 50 11.99 5.42 13.34
N PHE A 51 11.26 5.17 12.25
CA PHE A 51 11.71 4.31 11.15
C PHE A 51 13.05 4.75 10.54
N HIS A 52 13.33 6.04 10.51
CA HIS A 52 14.62 6.56 10.04
C HIS A 52 15.82 6.08 10.91
N LYS A 53 15.58 5.69 12.16
CA LYS A 53 16.58 5.13 13.09
C LYS A 53 16.74 3.63 12.94
N TYR A 54 15.81 2.94 12.26
CA TYR A 54 15.87 1.49 12.15
C TYR A 54 17.09 1.07 11.30
N PRO A 55 17.69 -0.10 11.60
CA PRO A 55 18.62 -0.72 10.68
C PRO A 55 17.91 -1.21 9.42
N GLU A 56 18.66 -1.44 8.35
CA GLU A 56 18.11 -1.67 7.01
C GLU A 56 17.24 -2.93 6.94
N LYS A 57 17.65 -4.00 7.64
CA LYS A 57 16.93 -5.28 7.66
C LYS A 57 15.54 -5.12 8.27
N GLU A 58 15.46 -4.52 9.45
CA GLU A 58 14.23 -4.28 10.18
C GLU A 58 13.34 -3.31 9.40
N LEU A 59 13.91 -2.25 8.84
CA LEU A 59 13.16 -1.29 8.02
C LEU A 59 12.52 -1.93 6.79
N ARG A 60 13.23 -2.86 6.14
CA ARG A 60 12.68 -3.65 5.02
C ARG A 60 11.51 -4.51 5.48
N ILE A 61 11.67 -5.24 6.58
CA ILE A 61 10.62 -6.08 7.17
C ILE A 61 9.39 -5.22 7.50
N THR A 62 9.61 -4.07 8.14
CA THR A 62 8.56 -3.12 8.50
C THR A 62 7.86 -2.56 7.26
N GLY A 63 8.59 -2.21 6.19
CA GLY A 63 8.00 -1.75 4.92
C GLY A 63 7.10 -2.81 4.28
N ILE A 64 7.57 -4.05 4.21
CA ILE A 64 6.78 -5.17 3.68
C ILE A 64 5.54 -5.40 4.55
N LEU A 65 5.69 -5.46 5.88
CA LEU A 65 4.55 -5.61 6.79
C LEU A 65 3.53 -4.49 6.59
N PHE A 66 3.97 -3.24 6.57
CA PHE A 66 3.11 -2.06 6.43
C PHE A 66 2.32 -2.09 5.12
N GLY A 67 2.99 -2.37 3.99
CA GLY A 67 2.32 -2.50 2.70
C GLY A 67 1.35 -3.69 2.65
N THR A 68 1.70 -4.81 3.29
CA THR A 68 0.85 -6.01 3.33
C THR A 68 -0.40 -5.80 4.19
N LEU A 69 -0.33 -4.98 5.25
CA LEU A 69 -1.51 -4.55 6.02
C LEU A 69 -2.50 -3.76 5.16
N ILE A 70 -1.98 -2.87 4.30
CA ILE A 70 -2.79 -2.12 3.34
C ILE A 70 -3.41 -3.09 2.35
N GLN A 71 -2.61 -3.95 1.73
CA GLN A 71 -3.04 -4.92 0.72
C GLN A 71 -4.22 -5.77 1.20
N HIS A 72 -4.14 -6.32 2.42
CA HIS A 72 -5.18 -7.19 2.99
C HIS A 72 -6.31 -6.46 3.72
N GLN A 73 -6.44 -5.14 3.58
CA GLN A 73 -7.51 -4.34 4.21
C GLN A 73 -7.54 -4.48 5.75
N LEU A 74 -6.37 -4.74 6.36
CA LEU A 74 -6.27 -4.78 7.81
C LEU A 74 -6.42 -3.38 8.42
N VAL A 75 -6.05 -2.34 7.66
CA VAL A 75 -6.37 -0.94 7.97
C VAL A 75 -7.47 -0.42 7.05
N SER A 76 -8.44 0.31 7.59
CA SER A 76 -9.59 0.85 6.85
C SER A 76 -9.93 2.29 7.25
N SER A 77 -10.72 2.96 6.41
CA SER A 77 -11.24 4.32 6.65
C SER A 77 -10.13 5.33 6.98
N ILE A 78 -10.18 5.97 8.15
CA ILE A 78 -9.23 6.99 8.57
C ILE A 78 -7.80 6.42 8.67
N THR A 79 -7.65 5.20 9.20
CA THR A 79 -6.35 4.55 9.37
C THR A 79 -5.69 4.25 8.03
N LEU A 80 -6.48 3.84 7.03
CA LEU A 80 -5.99 3.64 5.66
C LEU A 80 -5.48 4.96 5.05
N GLY A 81 -6.22 6.06 5.22
CA GLY A 81 -5.79 7.37 4.75
C GLY A 81 -4.46 7.82 5.37
N ILE A 82 -4.27 7.58 6.67
CA ILE A 82 -3.00 7.85 7.35
C ILE A 82 -1.89 6.95 6.80
N ALA A 83 -2.16 5.67 6.59
CA ALA A 83 -1.19 4.70 6.07
C ALA A 83 -0.66 5.11 4.69
N LEU A 84 -1.57 5.44 3.76
CA LEU A 84 -1.23 5.90 2.43
C LEU A 84 -0.40 7.19 2.49
N ARG A 85 -0.81 8.14 3.34
CA ARG A 85 -0.07 9.40 3.54
C ARG A 85 1.35 9.16 4.05
N TYR A 86 1.57 8.25 5.00
CA TYR A 86 2.92 7.89 5.46
C TYR A 86 3.78 7.31 4.34
N VAL A 87 3.25 6.41 3.51
CA VAL A 87 4.00 5.88 2.36
C VAL A 87 4.32 7.00 1.36
N LEU A 88 3.37 7.89 1.06
CA LEU A 88 3.60 9.02 0.15
C LEU A 88 4.64 10.01 0.71
N GLU A 89 4.58 10.33 2.00
CA GLU A 89 5.56 11.20 2.65
C GLU A 89 6.95 10.58 2.63
N ALA A 90 7.06 9.28 2.89
CA ALA A 90 8.31 8.54 2.79
C ALA A 90 8.87 8.55 1.35
N LEU A 91 8.00 8.38 0.35
CA LEU A 91 8.32 8.47 -1.07
C LEU A 91 8.59 9.89 -1.57
N ARG A 92 8.27 10.94 -0.80
CA ARG A 92 8.60 12.35 -1.09
C ARG A 92 9.92 12.80 -0.46
N LYS A 93 10.49 12.03 0.48
CA LYS A 93 11.80 12.34 1.06
C LYS A 93 12.88 11.93 0.07
N PRO A 94 13.66 12.89 -0.48
CA PRO A 94 14.70 12.55 -1.45
C PRO A 94 15.75 11.62 -0.85
N HIS A 95 16.33 10.75 -1.69
CA HIS A 95 17.33 9.76 -1.26
C HIS A 95 18.56 10.41 -0.59
N TRP A 96 18.89 11.67 -0.93
CA TRP A 96 19.99 12.44 -0.33
C TRP A 96 19.67 13.04 1.05
N GLN A 97 18.40 13.10 1.47
CA GLN A 97 17.98 13.57 2.81
C GLN A 97 17.60 12.41 3.73
N SER A 98 16.99 11.34 3.19
CA SER A 98 16.63 10.15 3.97
C SER A 98 16.43 8.92 3.07
N GLY A 99 17.52 8.39 2.51
CA GLY A 99 17.49 7.18 1.67
C GLY A 99 16.81 5.98 2.35
N LYS A 100 16.83 5.91 3.69
CA LYS A 100 16.10 4.91 4.47
C LYS A 100 14.58 5.02 4.32
N MET A 101 14.01 6.22 4.52
CA MET A 101 12.56 6.41 4.41
C MET A 101 12.08 6.18 2.98
N PHE A 102 12.86 6.61 1.99
CA PHE A 102 12.57 6.31 0.59
C PHE A 102 12.47 4.80 0.34
N ARG A 103 13.45 4.01 0.81
CA ARG A 103 13.43 2.54 0.69
C ARG A 103 12.24 1.91 1.40
N PHE A 104 11.89 2.39 2.59
CA PHE A 104 10.66 1.97 3.28
C PHE A 104 9.42 2.18 2.40
N GLY A 105 9.29 3.38 1.82
CA GLY A 105 8.17 3.72 0.94
C GLY A 105 8.10 2.79 -0.27
N MET A 106 9.25 2.50 -0.90
CA MET A 106 9.35 1.55 -2.02
C MET A 106 8.94 0.12 -1.62
N PHE A 107 9.46 -0.39 -0.50
CA PHE A 107 9.10 -1.73 -0.02
C PHE A 107 7.62 -1.86 0.31
N ALA A 108 7.01 -0.82 0.88
CA ALA A 108 5.60 -0.80 1.18
C ALA A 108 4.74 -0.72 -0.08
N LEU A 109 5.07 0.19 -1.01
CA LEU A 109 4.34 0.41 -2.26
C LEU A 109 4.23 -0.88 -3.09
N GLU A 110 5.32 -1.66 -3.16
CA GLU A 110 5.36 -2.92 -3.90
C GLU A 110 4.29 -3.93 -3.43
N GLN A 111 3.94 -3.92 -2.13
CA GLN A 111 2.99 -4.90 -1.58
C GLN A 111 1.53 -4.59 -1.95
N PHE A 112 1.18 -3.32 -2.14
CA PHE A 112 -0.19 -2.90 -2.45
C PHE A 112 -0.35 -2.29 -3.85
N LYS A 113 0.64 -2.47 -4.72
CA LYS A 113 0.60 -1.94 -6.09
C LYS A 113 -0.60 -2.40 -6.90
N ALA A 114 -1.06 -3.63 -6.67
CA ALA A 114 -2.25 -4.19 -7.31
C ALA A 114 -3.54 -3.44 -6.96
N ARG A 115 -3.57 -2.71 -5.84
CA ARG A 115 -4.73 -1.94 -5.36
C ARG A 115 -4.60 -0.43 -5.59
N LEU A 116 -3.47 0.04 -6.12
CA LEU A 116 -3.27 1.47 -6.45
C LEU A 116 -4.35 2.03 -7.36
N SER A 117 -4.91 1.16 -8.21
CA SER A 117 -5.98 1.47 -9.14
C SER A 117 -7.30 1.88 -8.43
N GLU A 118 -7.47 1.53 -7.14
CA GLU A 118 -8.56 1.97 -6.27
C GLU A 118 -8.39 3.44 -5.82
N TRP A 119 -7.17 3.98 -5.86
CA TRP A 119 -6.82 5.32 -5.38
C TRP A 119 -6.12 6.15 -6.47
N PRO A 120 -6.80 6.54 -7.56
CA PRO A 120 -6.19 7.28 -8.66
C PRO A 120 -5.64 8.65 -8.23
N GLN A 121 -6.28 9.31 -7.27
CA GLN A 121 -5.78 10.59 -6.71
C GLN A 121 -4.45 10.41 -5.97
N TYR A 122 -4.31 9.33 -5.21
CA TYR A 122 -3.07 8.98 -4.52
C TYR A 122 -1.93 8.74 -5.52
N CYS A 123 -2.22 7.99 -6.59
CA CYS A 123 -1.25 7.73 -7.66
C CYS A 123 -0.81 9.01 -8.37
N SER A 124 -1.74 9.92 -8.66
CA SER A 124 -1.43 11.24 -9.22
C SER A 124 -0.43 12.00 -8.36
N HIS A 125 -0.60 11.99 -7.04
CA HIS A 125 0.34 12.63 -6.12
C HIS A 125 1.73 11.99 -6.08
N ILE A 126 1.86 10.68 -6.36
CA ILE A 126 3.17 10.03 -6.49
C ILE A 126 3.83 10.44 -7.81
N VAL A 127 3.08 10.43 -8.90
CA VAL A 127 3.57 10.80 -10.25
C VAL A 127 4.00 12.28 -10.32
N GLN A 128 3.43 13.16 -9.48
CA GLN A 128 3.82 14.57 -9.40
C GLN A 128 5.15 14.81 -8.66
N ILE A 129 5.82 13.78 -8.16
CA ILE A 129 7.09 13.95 -7.45
C ILE A 129 8.22 14.06 -8.48
N ASP A 130 8.76 15.28 -8.66
CA ASP A 130 9.73 15.60 -9.70
C ASP A 130 10.96 14.69 -9.70
N TYR A 131 11.54 14.41 -8.53
CA TYR A 131 12.73 13.55 -8.46
C TYR A 131 12.42 12.07 -8.72
N LEU A 132 11.18 11.60 -8.47
CA LEU A 132 10.78 10.24 -8.82
C LEU A 132 10.71 10.10 -10.34
N ASN A 133 10.16 11.10 -11.05
CA ASN A 133 10.19 11.13 -12.52
C ASN A 133 11.63 11.13 -13.06
N ALA A 134 12.53 11.88 -12.43
CA ALA A 134 13.92 11.99 -12.88
C ALA A 134 14.75 10.73 -12.60
N ASN A 135 14.57 10.09 -11.44
CA ASN A 135 15.45 9.01 -10.97
C ASN A 135 14.84 7.61 -11.08
N HIS A 136 13.51 7.49 -11.14
CA HIS A 136 12.78 6.24 -11.17
C HIS A 136 11.61 6.28 -12.19
N PRO A 137 11.90 6.55 -13.48
CA PRO A 137 10.86 6.63 -14.51
C PRO A 137 10.06 5.32 -14.64
N ASP A 138 10.72 4.17 -14.49
CA ASP A 138 10.07 2.85 -14.57
C ASP A 138 8.94 2.69 -13.54
N LEU A 139 9.18 3.13 -12.30
CA LEU A 139 8.18 3.09 -11.23
C LEU A 139 6.99 4.00 -11.56
N VAL A 140 7.27 5.20 -12.07
CA VAL A 140 6.22 6.15 -12.46
C VAL A 140 5.38 5.58 -13.59
N GLU A 141 5.98 4.95 -14.59
CA GLU A 141 5.25 4.29 -15.67
C GLU A 141 4.40 3.13 -15.16
N GLU A 142 4.92 2.31 -14.24
CA GLU A 142 4.16 1.22 -13.63
C GLU A 142 2.93 1.74 -12.88
N ILE A 143 3.08 2.81 -12.09
CA ILE A 143 1.96 3.46 -11.38
C ILE A 143 0.95 4.06 -12.38
N LYS A 144 1.43 4.77 -13.42
CA LYS A 144 0.56 5.32 -14.48
C LYS A 144 -0.22 4.22 -15.20
N ARG A 145 0.41 3.08 -15.48
CA ARG A 145 -0.24 1.92 -16.11
C ARG A 145 -1.30 1.32 -15.18
N ALA A 146 -0.99 1.17 -13.89
CA ALA A 146 -1.94 0.70 -12.89
C ALA A 146 -3.19 1.62 -12.77
N MET A 147 -3.01 2.93 -12.93
CA MET A 147 -4.13 3.89 -12.98
C MET A 147 -5.00 3.75 -14.24
N GLN A 148 -4.43 3.32 -15.37
CA GLN A 148 -5.18 3.16 -16.62
C GLN A 148 -5.96 1.84 -16.64
N SER A 149 -5.44 0.79 -16.00
CA SER A 149 -6.11 -0.51 -15.91
C SER A 149 -7.37 -0.54 -15.03
N SER A 150 -7.62 0.47 -14.16
CA SER A 150 -8.89 0.57 -13.41
C SER A 150 -10.00 1.34 -14.13
N LYS A 151 -9.74 1.95 -15.29
CA LYS A 151 -10.86 2.43 -16.10
C LYS A 151 -11.59 1.21 -16.65
N PRO A 152 -12.87 0.99 -16.32
CA PRO A 152 -13.67 0.05 -17.09
C PRO A 152 -13.65 0.61 -18.51
N THR A 153 -13.24 -0.21 -19.47
CA THR A 153 -13.50 0.03 -20.89
C THR A 153 -14.98 0.35 -21.03
N ALA A 154 -15.30 1.63 -21.25
CA ALA A 154 -16.62 2.03 -21.69
C ALA A 154 -16.91 1.20 -22.95
N GLY A 155 -17.98 0.40 -22.88
CA GLY A 155 -18.31 -0.60 -23.87
C GLY A 155 -18.35 -0.01 -25.26
N ASP A 156 -17.47 -0.54 -26.11
CA ASP A 156 -17.66 -0.61 -27.54
C ASP A 156 -18.90 -1.49 -27.79
N GLY A 157 -20.03 -0.84 -27.99
CA GLY A 157 -21.32 -1.47 -28.27
C GLY A 157 -21.83 -0.95 -29.60
N GLY A 158 -21.35 -1.55 -30.68
CA GLY A 158 -21.85 -1.29 -32.03
C GLY A 158 -23.33 -1.61 -32.18
N ALA A 159 -24.03 -0.76 -32.92
CA ALA A 159 -25.27 -1.13 -33.61
C ALA A 159 -25.21 -0.54 -35.02
N SER A 160 -24.54 -1.28 -35.91
CA SER A 160 -24.76 -1.21 -37.34
C SER A 160 -26.14 -1.81 -37.62
N LEU A 161 -27.10 -0.98 -38.01
CA LEU A 161 -28.33 -1.42 -38.66
C LEU A 161 -28.43 -0.67 -39.99
N GLY A 162 -28.23 -1.43 -41.07
CA GLY A 162 -28.38 -1.00 -42.45
C GLY A 162 -29.84 -0.73 -42.83
N PRO A 163 -30.08 -0.29 -44.07
CA PRO A 163 -31.28 0.43 -44.47
C PRO A 163 -32.47 -0.50 -44.67
N MET A 164 -33.67 -0.04 -44.31
CA MET A 164 -34.92 -0.69 -44.67
C MET A 164 -35.57 0.13 -45.78
N ASP A 165 -35.55 -0.47 -46.96
CA ASP A 165 -36.30 -0.14 -48.16
C ASP A 165 -37.81 -0.14 -47.86
N GLU A 166 -38.55 0.91 -48.21
CA GLU A 166 -39.99 0.79 -48.44
C GLU A 166 -40.47 1.80 -49.49
N ALA A 167 -40.82 1.24 -50.65
CA ALA A 167 -41.62 1.84 -51.69
C ALA A 167 -43.10 1.69 -51.34
N VAL A 168 -43.89 2.77 -51.44
CA VAL A 168 -45.14 2.95 -52.22
C VAL A 168 -45.47 4.45 -52.23
#